data_AF-E1Z6X2-F1
#
_entry.id   AF-E1Z6X2-F1
#
_cell.length_a   1.000
_cell.length_b   1.000
_cell.length_c   1.000
_cell.angle_alpha   90.00
_cell.angle_beta   90.00
_cell.angle_gamma   90.00
#
_symmetry.space_group_name_H-M   'P 1'
#
loop_
_entity.id
_entity.type
_entity.pdbx_description
1 polymer ?
#
loop_
_entity_poly.entity_id
_entity_poly.type
_entity_poly.pdbx_seq_one_letter_code
_entity_poly.pdbx_strand_id
1 'polypeptide(L)'
;MGGERVARLAMLDSVALAADTDTGLPLARQPWAAQVSRVLAAAGAPCDLTADEGVALPELAEALLERHVASYTHASVKVQRYIEDVWGGSISAEAYTPASFLCDVPERRRRVRLAQWRTGSHWMAEETGRWQRLDRTQRPCPHCQAPLEDVRHAVYDCPLYAGLREEYAELFHSPGHALPSLAAFLGQARQGRLARFADRCHEEHAAALAQ
;
A
#
# COMPACT_ATOMS: atom_id res chain seq x y z
N MET A 1 15.74 -18.55 -35.63
CA MET A 1 14.79 -19.42 -36.36
C MET A 1 14.33 -20.65 -35.56
N GLY A 2 15.18 -21.34 -34.75
CA GLY A 2 14.75 -22.52 -33.98
C GLY A 2 13.98 -22.26 -32.66
N GLY A 3 14.37 -21.23 -31.90
CA GLY A 3 13.81 -20.98 -30.55
C GLY A 3 12.35 -20.53 -30.54
N GLU A 4 11.93 -19.74 -31.52
CA GLU A 4 10.56 -19.23 -31.66
C GLU A 4 9.55 -20.37 -31.94
N ARG A 5 9.98 -21.38 -32.71
CA ARG A 5 9.19 -22.60 -32.96
C ARG A 5 9.03 -23.44 -31.70
N VAL A 6 10.08 -23.56 -30.88
CA VAL A 6 10.04 -24.32 -29.62
C VAL A 6 9.13 -23.65 -28.60
N ALA A 7 9.21 -22.32 -28.46
CA ALA A 7 8.33 -21.56 -27.56
C ALA A 7 6.86 -21.72 -27.93
N ARG A 8 6.54 -21.66 -29.23
CA ARG A 8 5.17 -21.87 -29.73
C ARG A 8 4.66 -23.28 -29.46
N LEU A 9 5.48 -24.31 -29.67
CA LEU A 9 5.09 -25.70 -29.36
C LEU A 9 4.86 -25.89 -27.87
N ALA A 10 5.74 -25.39 -27.01
CA ALA A 10 5.58 -25.46 -25.56
C ALA A 10 4.31 -24.74 -25.07
N MET A 11 3.92 -23.65 -25.73
CA MET A 11 2.65 -22.95 -25.48
C MET A 11 1.45 -23.83 -25.82
N LEU A 12 1.42 -24.39 -27.04
CA LEU A 12 0.32 -25.26 -27.48
C LEU A 12 0.19 -26.52 -26.59
N ASP A 13 1.30 -27.14 -26.22
CA ASP A 13 1.32 -28.30 -25.31
C ASP A 13 0.77 -27.93 -23.93
N SER A 14 1.12 -26.75 -23.41
CA SER A 14 0.57 -26.29 -22.13
C SER A 14 -0.92 -25.96 -22.20
N VAL A 15 -1.42 -25.45 -23.33
CA VAL A 15 -2.86 -25.20 -23.53
C VAL A 15 -3.62 -26.51 -23.59
N ALA A 16 -3.08 -27.53 -24.28
CA ALA A 16 -3.68 -28.86 -24.30
C ALA A 16 -3.76 -29.47 -22.89
N LEU A 17 -2.66 -29.41 -22.12
CA LEU A 17 -2.65 -29.85 -20.72
C LEU A 17 -3.66 -29.09 -19.86
N ALA A 18 -3.85 -27.79 -20.11
CA ALA A 18 -4.80 -26.96 -19.37
C ALA A 18 -6.26 -27.40 -19.60
N ALA A 19 -6.60 -27.82 -20.82
CA ALA A 19 -7.94 -28.31 -21.15
C ALA A 19 -8.31 -29.61 -20.41
N ASP A 20 -7.32 -30.47 -20.15
CA ASP A 20 -7.49 -31.75 -19.46
C ASP A 20 -7.33 -31.64 -17.92
N THR A 21 -6.98 -30.45 -17.40
CA THR A 21 -6.72 -30.24 -15.97
C THR A 21 -7.99 -29.88 -15.20
N ASP A 22 -8.20 -30.52 -14.04
CA ASP A 22 -9.29 -30.17 -13.12
C ASP A 22 -9.19 -28.71 -12.63
N THR A 23 -10.25 -27.95 -12.86
CA THR A 23 -10.37 -26.53 -12.46
C THR A 23 -10.40 -26.34 -10.94
N GLY A 24 -10.67 -27.39 -10.17
CA GLY A 24 -10.62 -27.40 -8.70
C GLY A 24 -9.22 -27.40 -8.09
N LEU A 25 -8.17 -27.63 -8.88
CA LEU A 25 -6.79 -27.61 -8.38
C LEU A 25 -6.34 -26.19 -7.97
N PRO A 26 -5.48 -26.06 -6.94
CA PRO A 26 -4.82 -24.80 -6.63
C PRO A 26 -4.06 -24.24 -7.83
N LEU A 27 -4.11 -22.92 -8.06
CA LEU A 27 -3.52 -22.26 -9.23
C LEU A 27 -2.05 -22.67 -9.47
N ALA A 28 -1.24 -22.75 -8.41
CA ALA A 28 0.18 -23.12 -8.48
C ALA A 28 0.43 -24.57 -8.97
N ARG A 29 -0.60 -25.42 -9.00
CA ARG A 29 -0.54 -26.81 -9.50
C ARG A 29 -1.15 -26.97 -10.89
N GLN A 30 -1.67 -25.90 -11.47
CA GLN A 30 -2.23 -25.94 -12.84
C GLN A 30 -1.12 -25.67 -13.87
N PRO A 31 -1.26 -26.14 -15.11
CA PRO A 31 -0.39 -25.74 -16.22
C PRO A 31 -0.34 -24.21 -16.35
N TRP A 32 0.80 -23.66 -16.75
CA TRP A 32 0.98 -22.21 -16.78
C TRP A 32 -0.03 -21.51 -17.71
N ALA A 33 -0.43 -22.15 -18.83
CA ALA A 33 -1.45 -21.62 -19.72
C ALA A 33 -2.82 -21.45 -19.01
N ALA A 34 -3.21 -22.40 -18.16
CA ALA A 34 -4.40 -22.27 -17.33
C ALA A 34 -4.27 -21.11 -16.34
N GLN A 35 -3.08 -20.94 -15.74
CA GLN A 35 -2.82 -19.83 -14.81
C GLN A 35 -2.95 -18.48 -15.51
N VAL A 36 -2.31 -18.32 -16.68
CA VAL A 36 -2.36 -17.07 -17.48
C VAL A 36 -3.79 -16.78 -17.93
N SER A 37 -4.49 -17.77 -18.48
CA SER A 37 -5.89 -17.62 -18.92
C SER A 37 -6.79 -17.16 -17.76
N ARG A 38 -6.64 -17.76 -16.57
CA ARG A 38 -7.39 -17.35 -15.36
C ARG A 38 -7.04 -15.94 -14.90
N VAL A 39 -5.76 -15.55 -14.94
CA VAL A 39 -5.34 -14.19 -14.56
C VAL A 39 -5.90 -13.16 -15.53
N LEU A 40 -5.82 -13.41 -16.83
CA LEU A 40 -6.37 -12.52 -17.87
C LEU A 40 -7.91 -12.43 -17.77
N ALA A 41 -8.60 -13.54 -17.53
CA ALA A 41 -10.04 -13.55 -17.29
C ALA A 41 -10.40 -12.76 -16.02
N ALA A 42 -9.67 -12.94 -14.92
CA ALA A 42 -9.86 -12.15 -13.69
C ALA A 42 -9.53 -10.65 -13.88
N ALA A 43 -8.62 -10.34 -14.81
CA ALA A 43 -8.34 -8.97 -15.21
C ALA A 43 -9.49 -8.35 -16.04
N GLY A 44 -10.39 -9.16 -16.61
CA GLY A 44 -11.48 -8.72 -17.48
C GLY A 44 -11.15 -8.82 -18.97
N ALA A 45 -10.05 -9.48 -19.33
CA ALA A 45 -9.63 -9.71 -20.70
C ALA A 45 -9.46 -11.22 -20.97
N PRO A 46 -10.54 -12.03 -20.93
CA PRO A 46 -10.45 -13.42 -21.33
C PRO A 46 -9.89 -13.49 -22.75
N CYS A 47 -8.83 -14.28 -22.94
CA CYS A 47 -8.09 -14.37 -24.19
C CYS A 47 -7.94 -15.85 -24.57
N ASP A 48 -8.15 -16.15 -25.85
CA ASP A 48 -7.77 -17.43 -26.43
C ASP A 48 -6.26 -17.43 -26.65
N LEU A 49 -5.55 -18.19 -25.82
CA LEU A 49 -4.09 -18.33 -25.87
C LEU A 49 -3.58 -19.02 -27.15
N THR A 50 -4.46 -19.60 -27.96
CA THR A 50 -4.12 -20.21 -29.26
C THR A 50 -4.33 -19.28 -30.44
N ALA A 51 -5.09 -18.20 -30.25
CA ALA A 51 -5.30 -17.17 -31.26
C ALA A 51 -4.05 -16.29 -31.39
N ASP A 52 -3.83 -15.74 -32.59
CA ASP A 52 -2.77 -14.76 -32.87
C ASP A 52 -3.19 -13.33 -32.48
N GLU A 53 -4.18 -13.21 -31.60
CA GLU A 53 -4.70 -11.95 -31.11
C GLU A 53 -3.87 -11.47 -29.92
N GLY A 54 -3.24 -10.32 -30.06
CA GLY A 54 -2.50 -9.69 -28.96
C GLY A 54 -3.44 -9.21 -27.85
N VAL A 55 -2.95 -9.21 -26.61
CA VAL A 55 -3.65 -8.56 -25.51
C VAL A 55 -3.43 -7.04 -25.62
N ALA A 56 -4.53 -6.30 -25.68
CA ALA A 56 -4.55 -4.83 -25.65
C ALA A 56 -4.16 -4.33 -24.24
N LEU A 57 -2.86 -4.35 -23.94
CA LEU A 57 -2.33 -4.06 -22.59
C LEU A 57 -2.67 -2.66 -22.07
N PRO A 58 -2.60 -1.57 -22.87
CA PRO A 58 -3.00 -0.24 -22.42
C PRO A 58 -4.46 -0.17 -21.95
N GLU A 59 -5.38 -0.70 -22.76
CA GLU A 59 -6.82 -0.72 -22.51
C GLU A 59 -7.15 -1.59 -21.29
N LEU A 60 -6.46 -2.74 -21.15
CA LEU A 60 -6.59 -3.57 -19.97
C LEU A 60 -6.09 -2.85 -18.70
N ALA A 61 -4.97 -2.14 -18.78
CA ALA A 61 -4.44 -1.39 -17.66
C ALA A 61 -5.39 -0.26 -17.22
N GLU A 62 -5.99 0.45 -18.18
CA GLU A 62 -7.00 1.48 -17.93
C GLU A 62 -8.24 0.90 -17.25
N ALA A 63 -8.81 -0.18 -17.79
CA ALA A 63 -9.98 -0.85 -17.20
C ALA A 63 -9.70 -1.41 -15.78
N LEU A 64 -8.50 -1.94 -15.55
CA LEU A 64 -8.06 -2.38 -14.22
C LEU A 64 -7.96 -1.22 -13.24
N LEU A 65 -7.44 -0.08 -13.70
CA LEU A 65 -7.31 1.13 -12.89
C LEU A 65 -8.67 1.72 -12.54
N GLU A 66 -9.59 1.82 -13.51
CA GLU A 66 -10.98 2.24 -13.27
C GLU A 66 -11.65 1.35 -12.23
N ARG A 67 -11.53 0.04 -12.37
CA ARG A 67 -12.07 -0.93 -11.41
C ARG A 67 -11.44 -0.79 -10.02
N HIS A 68 -10.13 -0.56 -9.96
CA HIS A 68 -9.42 -0.31 -8.70
C HIS A 68 -9.95 0.95 -8.02
N VAL A 69 -10.09 2.05 -8.75
CA VAL A 69 -10.61 3.32 -8.22
C VAL A 69 -12.08 3.17 -7.79
N ALA A 70 -12.91 2.50 -8.60
CA ALA A 70 -14.31 2.24 -8.27
C ALA A 70 -14.48 1.38 -7.00
N SER A 71 -13.50 0.53 -6.66
CA SER A 71 -13.53 -0.24 -5.42
C SER A 71 -13.51 0.65 -4.16
N TYR A 72 -13.10 1.92 -4.29
CA TYR A 72 -13.08 2.86 -3.17
C TYR A 72 -14.46 3.42 -2.78
N THR A 73 -15.45 3.38 -3.68
CA THR A 73 -16.79 3.98 -3.44
C THR A 73 -17.51 3.37 -2.23
N HIS A 74 -17.31 2.07 -1.97
CA HIS A 74 -17.90 1.36 -0.83
C HIS A 74 -16.82 0.86 0.15
N ALA A 75 -15.70 1.57 0.23
CA ALA A 75 -14.57 1.09 1.02
C ALA A 75 -14.84 1.17 2.52
N SER A 76 -14.12 0.33 3.27
CA SER A 76 -14.14 0.37 4.73
C SER A 76 -13.73 1.76 5.27
N VAL A 77 -14.14 2.07 6.50
CA VAL A 77 -13.76 3.30 7.21
C VAL A 77 -12.23 3.52 7.23
N LYS A 78 -11.44 2.45 7.29
CA LYS A 78 -9.97 2.52 7.26
C LYS A 78 -9.44 3.06 5.93
N VAL A 79 -10.09 2.66 4.83
CA VAL A 79 -9.72 3.10 3.48
C VAL A 79 -10.21 4.51 3.22
N GLN A 80 -11.41 4.87 3.68
CA GLN A 80 -11.89 6.26 3.63
C GLN A 80 -10.92 7.21 4.35
N ARG A 81 -10.44 6.81 5.54
CA ARG A 81 -9.47 7.61 6.27
C ARG A 81 -8.10 7.69 5.58
N TYR A 82 -7.65 6.62 4.92
CA TYR A 82 -6.45 6.69 4.07
C TYR A 82 -6.63 7.74 2.95
N ILE A 83 -7.79 7.74 2.29
CA ILE A 83 -8.13 8.70 1.23
C ILE A 83 -8.10 10.14 1.76
N GLU A 84 -8.69 10.39 2.92
CA GLU A 84 -8.71 11.73 3.53
C GLU A 84 -7.35 12.16 4.10
N ASP A 85 -6.78 11.36 5.00
CA ASP A 85 -5.62 11.74 5.82
C ASP A 85 -4.27 11.53 5.12
N VAL A 86 -4.20 10.70 4.08
CA VAL A 86 -2.94 10.31 3.43
C VAL A 86 -2.91 10.68 1.96
N TRP A 87 -3.99 10.41 1.22
CA TRP A 87 -4.10 10.84 -0.17
C TRP A 87 -4.43 12.33 -0.27
N GLY A 88 -5.19 12.86 0.69
CA GLY A 88 -5.55 14.28 0.76
C GLY A 88 -6.81 14.63 -0.03
N GLY A 89 -7.71 13.68 -0.25
CA GLY A 89 -8.96 13.90 -0.98
C GLY A 89 -9.31 12.75 -1.90
N SER A 90 -10.08 13.00 -2.96
CA SER A 90 -10.58 11.96 -3.86
C SER A 90 -9.49 11.29 -4.70
N ILE A 91 -9.65 9.98 -4.91
CA ILE A 91 -8.88 9.20 -5.88
C ILE A 91 -9.68 9.13 -7.18
N SER A 92 -9.06 9.45 -8.31
CA SER A 92 -9.61 9.25 -9.65
C SER A 92 -8.64 8.44 -10.50
N ALA A 93 -9.11 7.79 -11.57
CA ALA A 93 -8.24 7.00 -12.45
C ALA A 93 -7.19 7.89 -13.13
N GLU A 94 -7.54 9.13 -13.49
CA GLU A 94 -6.67 10.08 -14.17
C GLU A 94 -5.55 10.60 -13.27
N ALA A 95 -5.82 10.75 -11.98
CA ALA A 95 -4.87 11.28 -10.99
C ALA A 95 -4.13 10.19 -10.20
N TYR A 96 -4.53 8.92 -10.34
CA TYR A 96 -3.93 7.83 -9.59
C TYR A 96 -2.51 7.57 -10.06
N THR A 97 -1.58 7.57 -9.09
CA THR A 97 -0.21 7.13 -9.28
C THR A 97 0.16 6.19 -8.15
N PRO A 98 0.96 5.13 -8.41
CA PRO A 98 1.52 4.32 -7.34
C PRO A 98 2.32 5.20 -6.36
N ALA A 99 2.17 4.94 -5.07
CA ALA A 99 2.83 5.74 -4.05
C ALA A 99 4.36 5.63 -4.17
N SER A 100 5.04 6.78 -4.32
CA SER A 100 6.48 6.85 -4.66
C SER A 100 7.40 6.14 -3.67
N PHE A 101 7.00 6.06 -2.39
CA PHE A 101 7.77 5.37 -1.34
C PHE A 101 8.02 3.88 -1.61
N LEU A 102 7.22 3.25 -2.47
CA LEU A 102 7.42 1.87 -2.89
C LEU A 102 8.75 1.69 -3.66
N CYS A 103 9.16 2.71 -4.40
CA CYS A 103 10.41 2.75 -5.15
C CYS A 103 11.53 3.48 -4.37
N ASP A 104 11.20 4.60 -3.73
CA ASP A 104 12.18 5.51 -3.12
C ASP A 104 12.78 4.98 -1.81
N VAL A 105 12.16 3.98 -1.19
CA VAL A 105 12.59 3.41 0.10
C VAL A 105 13.05 1.97 -0.13
N PRO A 106 14.35 1.72 -0.39
CA PRO A 106 14.83 0.37 -0.74
C PRO A 106 14.75 -0.59 0.45
N GLU A 107 15.06 -0.11 1.65
CA GLU A 107 15.08 -0.92 2.86
C GLU A 107 13.66 -1.34 3.29
N ARG A 108 13.39 -2.64 3.24
CA ARG A 108 12.07 -3.21 3.53
C ARG A 108 11.54 -2.81 4.90
N ARG A 109 12.39 -2.82 5.94
CA ARG A 109 11.99 -2.46 7.32
C ARG A 109 11.36 -1.07 7.36
N ARG A 110 12.07 -0.08 6.83
CA ARG A 110 11.63 1.33 6.80
C ARG A 110 10.42 1.53 5.90
N ARG A 111 10.38 0.87 4.74
CA ARG A 111 9.22 0.91 3.83
C ARG A 111 7.96 0.38 4.52
N VAL A 112 8.08 -0.69 5.29
CA VAL A 112 6.96 -1.22 6.10
C VAL A 112 6.51 -0.21 7.15
N ARG A 113 7.43 0.43 7.88
CA ARG A 113 7.06 1.44 8.90
C ARG A 113 6.29 2.61 8.31
N LEU A 114 6.74 3.12 7.17
CA LEU A 114 6.03 4.18 6.45
C LEU A 114 4.66 3.72 5.91
N ALA A 115 4.59 2.49 5.37
CA ALA A 115 3.32 1.90 4.93
C ALA A 115 2.33 1.72 6.10
N GLN A 116 2.81 1.37 7.29
CA GLN A 116 1.98 1.22 8.49
C GLN A 116 1.36 2.56 8.92
N TRP A 117 2.13 3.65 8.88
CA TRP A 117 1.59 4.99 9.10
C TRP A 117 0.53 5.35 8.07
N ARG A 118 0.84 5.19 6.78
CA ARG A 118 -0.09 5.50 5.69
C ARG A 118 -1.38 4.70 5.82
N THR A 119 -1.29 3.39 6.01
CA THR A 119 -2.48 2.52 6.02
C THR A 119 -3.22 2.48 7.35
N GLY A 120 -2.73 3.15 8.40
CA GLY A 120 -3.31 3.05 9.75
C GLY A 120 -3.18 1.66 10.37
N SER A 121 -2.14 0.90 9.98
CA SER A 121 -1.80 -0.44 10.51
C SER A 121 -0.55 -0.39 11.39
N HIS A 122 -0.43 0.67 12.18
CA HIS A 122 0.74 1.01 12.98
C HIS A 122 0.69 0.42 14.40
N TRP A 123 1.75 0.62 15.16
CA TRP A 123 1.96 0.03 16.49
C TRP A 123 1.31 0.80 17.65
N MET A 124 0.83 2.01 17.40
CA MET A 124 0.27 2.92 18.42
C MET A 124 -1.14 2.52 18.91
N ALA A 125 -1.56 3.10 20.03
CA ALA A 125 -2.80 2.79 20.74
C ALA A 125 -4.06 2.86 19.89
N GLU A 126 -4.14 3.77 18.90
CA GLU A 126 -5.30 3.83 18.00
C GLU A 126 -5.55 2.49 17.29
N GLU A 127 -4.49 1.82 16.82
CA GLU A 127 -4.60 0.54 16.10
C GLU A 127 -4.64 -0.63 17.07
N THR A 128 -3.73 -0.70 18.05
CA THR A 128 -3.72 -1.83 19.00
C THR A 128 -5.00 -1.89 19.83
N GLY A 129 -5.57 -0.75 20.22
CA GLY A 129 -6.88 -0.67 20.86
C GLY A 129 -8.04 -1.03 19.93
N ARG A 130 -7.91 -0.80 18.62
CA ARG A 130 -8.91 -1.25 17.62
C ARG A 130 -9.01 -2.77 17.60
N TRP A 131 -7.87 -3.48 17.63
CA TRP A 131 -7.83 -4.95 17.73
C TRP A 131 -8.48 -5.47 19.01
N GLN A 132 -8.39 -4.71 20.10
CA GLN A 132 -9.03 -4.99 21.38
C GLN A 132 -10.49 -4.52 21.45
N ARG A 133 -11.04 -3.93 20.37
CA ARG A 133 -12.41 -3.38 20.30
C ARG A 133 -12.70 -2.29 21.33
N LEU A 134 -11.68 -1.55 21.75
CA LEU A 134 -11.84 -0.39 22.63
C LEU A 134 -12.46 0.78 21.85
N ASP A 135 -13.23 1.65 22.50
CA ASP A 135 -13.68 2.88 21.86
C ASP A 135 -12.49 3.81 21.52
N ARG A 136 -12.60 4.69 20.52
CA ARG A 136 -11.50 5.60 20.13
C ARG A 136 -11.06 6.51 21.30
N THR A 137 -11.98 6.91 22.17
CA THR A 137 -11.69 7.73 23.36
C THR A 137 -10.91 6.97 24.44
N GLN A 138 -10.85 5.64 24.35
CA GLN A 138 -10.17 4.75 25.29
C GLN A 138 -8.81 4.28 24.74
N ARG A 139 -8.23 5.03 23.80
CA ARG A 139 -6.94 4.68 23.17
C ARG A 139 -5.90 5.80 23.38
N PRO A 140 -5.67 6.22 24.64
CA PRO A 140 -4.77 7.32 24.93
C PRO A 140 -3.33 6.99 24.55
N CYS A 141 -2.52 8.03 24.40
CA CYS A 141 -1.08 7.88 24.30
C CYS A 141 -0.53 7.29 25.60
N PRO A 142 0.28 6.22 25.57
CA PRO A 142 0.92 5.71 26.77
C PRO A 142 2.09 6.59 27.22
N HIS A 143 2.58 7.47 26.33
CA HIS A 143 3.76 8.30 26.56
C HIS A 143 3.43 9.72 27.02
N CYS A 144 2.17 10.13 26.89
CA CYS A 144 1.71 11.43 27.38
C CYS A 144 0.20 11.40 27.65
N GLN A 145 -0.36 12.46 28.23
CA GLN A 145 -1.79 12.51 28.60
C GLN A 145 -2.74 12.79 27.42
N ALA A 146 -2.30 12.60 26.17
CA ALA A 146 -3.15 12.82 25.01
C ALA A 146 -4.28 11.77 24.94
N PRO A 147 -5.51 12.18 24.60
CA PRO A 147 -6.68 11.29 24.60
C PRO A 147 -6.64 10.22 23.50
N LEU A 148 -5.79 10.40 22.48
CA LEU A 148 -5.63 9.45 21.37
C LEU A 148 -4.17 9.39 20.92
N GLU A 149 -3.65 8.17 20.74
CA GLU A 149 -2.38 7.95 20.05
C GLU A 149 -2.60 7.53 18.59
N ASP A 150 -2.55 8.50 17.69
CA ASP A 150 -2.56 8.26 16.24
C ASP A 150 -1.30 8.82 15.55
N VAL A 151 -1.20 8.63 14.24
CA VAL A 151 -0.06 9.11 13.45
C VAL A 151 0.09 10.63 13.56
N ARG A 152 -1.01 11.38 13.56
CA ARG A 152 -0.96 12.84 13.66
C ARG A 152 -0.35 13.26 15.00
N HIS A 153 -0.81 12.64 16.09
CA HIS A 153 -0.26 12.88 17.41
C HIS A 153 1.24 12.56 17.47
N ALA A 154 1.67 11.42 16.95
CA ALA A 154 3.09 11.06 16.91
C ALA A 154 3.93 12.05 16.09
N VAL A 155 3.42 12.45 14.91
CA VAL A 155 4.13 13.33 14.00
C VAL A 155 4.27 14.75 14.56
N TYR A 156 3.25 15.30 15.22
CA TYR A 156 3.23 16.73 15.58
C TYR A 156 3.26 17.04 17.07
N ASP A 157 2.67 16.20 17.92
CA ASP A 157 2.28 16.61 19.26
C ASP A 157 3.00 15.83 20.37
N CYS A 158 3.29 14.54 20.15
CA CYS A 158 3.80 13.65 21.19
C CYS A 158 5.19 14.10 21.69
N PRO A 159 5.36 14.35 23.01
CA PRO A 159 6.66 14.75 23.57
C PRO A 159 7.76 13.70 23.41
N LEU A 160 7.41 12.41 23.38
CA LEU A 160 8.36 11.31 23.16
C LEU A 160 9.19 11.52 21.89
N TYR A 161 8.57 12.03 20.82
CA TYR A 161 9.23 12.21 19.53
C TYR A 161 9.75 13.64 19.30
N ALA A 162 9.81 14.49 20.34
CA ALA A 162 10.25 15.88 20.19
C ALA A 162 11.68 15.99 19.65
N GLY A 163 12.63 15.23 20.21
CA GLY A 163 14.01 15.20 19.71
C GLY A 163 14.12 14.69 18.27
N LEU A 164 13.25 13.75 17.86
CA LEU A 164 13.21 13.31 16.47
C LEU A 164 12.66 14.41 15.54
N ARG A 165 11.68 15.23 15.98
CA ARG A 165 11.22 16.36 15.18
C ARG A 165 12.32 17.40 14.96
N GLU A 166 13.19 17.59 15.94
CA GLU A 166 14.37 18.45 15.81
C GLU A 166 15.42 17.83 14.86
N GLU A 167 15.72 16.54 14.99
CA GLU A 167 16.67 15.82 14.11
C GLU A 167 16.20 15.78 12.65
N TYR A 168 14.88 15.69 12.42
CA TYR A 168 14.25 15.64 11.10
C TYR A 168 13.50 16.94 10.79
N ALA A 169 13.98 18.08 11.30
CA ALA A 169 13.36 19.39 11.15
C ALA A 169 12.97 19.69 9.70
N GLU A 170 13.77 19.27 8.73
CA GLU A 170 13.51 19.51 7.31
C GLU A 170 12.23 18.87 6.77
N LEU A 171 11.60 17.94 7.51
CA LEU A 171 10.30 17.36 7.19
C LEU A 171 9.11 18.22 7.66
N PHE A 172 9.35 19.19 8.54
CA PHE A 172 8.31 19.99 9.21
C PHE A 172 8.33 21.46 8.78
N HIS A 173 9.46 21.96 8.30
CA HIS A 173 9.64 23.37 7.99
C HIS A 173 9.25 23.71 6.56
N SER A 174 8.12 24.41 6.41
CA SER A 174 7.83 25.27 5.26
C SER A 174 7.76 26.72 5.76
N PRO A 175 8.69 27.61 5.36
CA PRO A 175 8.70 28.99 5.84
C PRO A 175 7.36 29.69 5.56
N GLY A 176 6.74 30.28 6.60
CA GLY A 176 5.56 31.13 6.46
C GLY A 176 4.20 30.41 6.36
N HIS A 177 4.14 29.09 6.56
CA HIS A 177 2.89 28.32 6.48
C HIS A 177 2.51 27.65 7.81
N ALA A 178 1.21 27.43 8.00
CA ALA A 178 0.69 26.57 9.07
C ALA A 178 1.25 25.14 8.96
N LEU A 179 1.21 24.39 10.06
CA LEU A 179 1.63 22.98 10.07
C LEU A 179 0.94 22.22 8.92
N PRO A 180 1.69 21.43 8.12
CA PRO A 180 1.10 20.71 7.00
C PRO A 180 0.04 19.71 7.49
N SER A 181 -0.97 19.45 6.66
CA SER A 181 -1.85 18.31 6.89
C SER A 181 -1.02 17.02 6.93
N LEU A 182 -1.54 15.96 7.56
CA LEU A 182 -0.85 14.67 7.55
C LEU A 182 -0.63 14.16 6.11
N ALA A 183 -1.59 14.40 5.21
CA ALA A 183 -1.47 14.09 3.79
C ALA A 183 -0.31 14.83 3.13
N ALA A 184 -0.21 16.15 3.35
CA ALA A 184 0.89 16.95 2.83
C ALA A 184 2.25 16.49 3.39
N PHE A 185 2.30 16.15 4.68
CA PHE A 185 3.52 15.65 5.31
C PHE A 185 3.95 14.28 4.75
N LEU A 186 3.04 13.33 4.60
CA LEU A 186 3.32 12.01 4.05
C LEU A 186 3.57 12.05 2.53
N GLY A 187 2.99 13.02 1.84
CA GLY A 187 3.10 13.23 0.39
C GLY A 187 4.40 13.89 -0.08
N GLN A 188 5.28 14.32 0.81
CA GLN A 188 6.53 15.01 0.43
C GLN A 188 7.43 14.14 -0.46
N ALA A 189 8.17 14.73 -1.39
CA ALA A 189 9.13 14.00 -2.23
C ALA A 189 10.23 13.24 -1.43
N ARG A 190 10.47 13.63 -0.17
CA ARG A 190 11.52 13.10 0.71
C ARG A 190 11.14 11.76 1.37
N GLN A 191 10.62 10.80 0.60
CA GLN A 191 10.11 9.52 1.12
C GLN A 191 11.16 8.72 1.92
N GLY A 192 12.42 8.75 1.50
CA GLY A 192 13.52 8.11 2.24
C GLY A 192 13.75 8.69 3.64
N ARG A 193 13.59 10.01 3.82
CA ARG A 193 13.71 10.69 5.12
C ARG A 193 12.46 10.44 5.98
N LEU A 194 11.27 10.52 5.39
CA LEU A 194 10.01 10.15 6.06
C LEU A 194 10.06 8.72 6.61
N ALA A 195 10.56 7.76 5.82
CA ALA A 195 10.64 6.37 6.24
C ALA A 195 11.63 6.16 7.39
N ARG A 196 12.74 6.91 7.42
CA ARG A 196 13.68 6.89 8.55
C ARG A 196 13.07 7.48 9.81
N PHE A 197 12.37 8.61 9.68
CA PHE A 197 11.66 9.24 10.79
C PHE A 197 10.62 8.27 11.39
N ALA A 198 9.79 7.64 10.56
CA ALA A 198 8.80 6.66 11.01
C ALA A 198 9.44 5.44 11.70
N ASP A 199 10.56 4.95 11.18
CA ASP A 199 11.32 3.84 11.77
C ASP A 199 11.93 4.23 13.13
N ARG A 200 12.48 5.44 13.27
CA ARG A 200 12.97 5.96 14.56
C ARG A 200 11.85 6.14 15.56
N CYS A 201 10.70 6.67 15.17
CA CYS A 201 9.54 6.76 16.07
C CYS A 201 9.10 5.38 16.58
N HIS A 202 9.16 4.34 15.74
CA HIS A 202 8.88 2.96 16.17
C HIS A 202 9.90 2.49 17.22
N GLU A 203 11.19 2.75 16.99
CA GLU A 203 12.26 2.38 17.93
C GLU A 203 12.08 3.08 19.29
N GLU A 204 11.83 4.39 19.33
CA GLU A 204 11.59 5.14 20.57
C GLU A 204 10.33 4.65 21.29
N HIS A 205 9.24 4.39 20.56
CA HIS A 205 8.01 3.85 21.14
C HIS A 205 8.24 2.48 21.79
N ALA A 206 8.95 1.59 21.10
CA ALA A 206 9.26 0.26 21.63
C ALA A 206 10.18 0.33 22.85
N ALA A 207 11.16 1.22 22.84
CA ALA A 207 12.07 1.44 23.96
C ALA A 207 11.36 2.04 25.19
N ALA A 208 10.40 2.95 24.98
CA ALA A 208 9.64 3.58 26.05
C ALA A 208 8.66 2.61 26.74
N LEU A 209 8.06 1.67 26.00
CA LEU A 209 7.19 0.64 26.58
C LEU A 209 7.93 -0.49 27.31
N ALA A 210 9.25 -0.61 27.11
CA ALA A 210 10.08 -1.63 27.75
C ALA A 210 10.64 -1.19 29.11
N GLN A 211 10.43 0.06 29.50
CA GLN A 211 10.85 0.67 30.78
C GLN A 211 9.72 0.62 31.80
#